data_AF-A0A2W5XT78-F1
#
_entry.id   AF-A0A2W5XT78-F1
#
_cell.length_a   1.000
_cell.length_b   1.000
_cell.length_c   1.000
_cell.angle_alpha   90.00
_cell.angle_beta   90.00
_cell.angle_gamma   90.00
#
_symmetry.space_group_name_H-M   'P 1'
#
loop_
_entity.id
_entity.type
_entity.pdbx_description
1 polymer ?
#
loop_
_entity_poly.entity_id
_entity_poly.type
_entity_poly.pdbx_seq_one_letter_code
_entity_poly.pdbx_strand_id
1 'polypeptide(L)'
;MSGRHRAFVVGLTAASLVAVVLLVLSASRLCPGDQAGQPCPDATAHRVLVVGLAATGVALLVAPFAFLAEYVARRRIVYRGAWPRAARRAAIAGAVMASLAGLRLGGALTVAVALFVLFLAGVVEWFAVRRLDAP
;
A
#
# COMPACT_ATOMS: atom_id res chain seq x y z
N MET A 1 3.63 16.72 20.60
CA MET A 1 2.62 16.34 19.59
C MET A 1 1.34 17.10 19.89
N SER A 2 0.87 17.96 18.98
CA SER A 2 -0.41 18.65 19.14
C SER A 2 -1.58 17.67 18.96
N GLY A 3 -2.75 17.98 19.56
CA GLY A 3 -3.95 17.13 19.47
C GLY A 3 -4.35 16.79 18.02
N ARG A 4 -4.12 17.72 17.09
CA ARG A 4 -4.37 17.54 15.64
C ARG A 4 -3.53 16.43 14.99
N HIS A 5 -2.29 16.21 15.44
CA HIS A 5 -1.46 15.12 14.94
C HIS A 5 -1.92 13.75 15.46
N ARG A 6 -2.37 13.70 16.71
CA ARG A 6 -2.93 12.47 17.31
C ARG A 6 -4.20 12.05 16.58
N ALA A 7 -5.11 13.00 16.31
CA ALA A 7 -6.32 12.75 15.54
C ALA A 7 -6.03 12.24 14.12
N PHE A 8 -5.00 12.79 13.47
CA PHE A 8 -4.61 12.36 12.12
C PHE A 8 -4.05 10.93 12.09
N VAL A 9 -3.18 10.56 13.04
CA VAL A 9 -2.66 9.19 13.16
C VAL A 9 -3.78 8.21 13.48
N VAL A 10 -4.64 8.54 14.45
CA VAL A 10 -5.80 7.71 14.81
C VAL A 10 -6.73 7.52 13.61
N GLY A 11 -6.99 8.59 12.86
CA GLY A 11 -7.79 8.55 11.62
C GLY A 11 -7.16 7.64 10.56
N LEU A 12 -5.85 7.70 10.36
CA LEU A 12 -5.12 6.83 9.42
C LEU A 12 -5.18 5.36 9.83
N THR A 13 -4.98 5.06 11.11
CA THR A 13 -5.10 3.68 11.62
C THR A 13 -6.52 3.15 11.56
N ALA A 14 -7.52 3.99 11.86
CA ALA A 14 -8.92 3.61 11.72
C ALA A 14 -9.26 3.36 10.25
N ALA A 15 -8.82 4.23 9.33
CA ALA A 15 -9.00 4.05 7.90
C ALA A 15 -8.30 2.78 7.38
N SER A 16 -7.11 2.45 7.88
CA SER A 16 -6.42 1.20 7.49
C SER A 16 -7.17 -0.03 7.99
N LEU A 17 -7.67 -0.01 9.22
CA LEU A 17 -8.51 -1.07 9.78
C LEU A 17 -9.79 -1.25 8.96
N VAL A 18 -10.48 -0.15 8.64
CA VAL A 18 -11.66 -0.16 7.78
C VAL A 18 -11.33 -0.74 6.40
N ALA A 19 -10.23 -0.34 5.78
CA ALA A 19 -9.79 -0.86 4.48
C ALA A 19 -9.53 -2.38 4.53
N VAL A 20 -8.87 -2.87 5.59
CA VAL A 20 -8.64 -4.31 5.80
C VAL A 20 -9.95 -5.06 6.03
N VAL A 21 -10.85 -4.53 6.85
CA VAL A 21 -12.16 -5.14 7.09
C VAL A 21 -12.98 -5.21 5.81
N LEU A 22 -13.03 -4.12 5.03
CA LEU A 22 -13.68 -4.09 3.72
C LEU A 22 -13.06 -5.10 2.77
N LEU A 23 -11.74 -5.26 2.78
CA LEU A 23 -11.05 -6.26 1.98
C LEU A 23 -11.47 -7.67 2.38
N VAL A 24 -11.46 -8.02 3.66
CA VAL A 24 -11.86 -9.36 4.15
C VAL A 24 -13.34 -9.63 3.85
N LEU A 25 -14.21 -8.64 4.04
CA LEU A 25 -15.64 -8.75 3.71
C LEU A 25 -15.87 -8.91 2.21
N SER A 26 -15.12 -8.18 1.37
CA SER A 26 -15.20 -8.33 -0.08
C SER A 26 -14.64 -9.68 -0.54
N ALA A 27 -13.52 -10.15 0.01
CA ALA A 27 -12.95 -11.45 -0.32
C ALA A 27 -13.86 -12.64 0.04
N SER A 28 -14.69 -12.49 1.08
CA SER A 28 -15.65 -13.52 1.51
C SER A 28 -17.00 -13.47 0.78
N ARG A 29 -17.37 -12.33 0.17
CA ARG A 29 -18.64 -12.16 -0.55
C ARG A 29 -18.50 -12.17 -2.07
N LEU A 30 -17.33 -11.84 -2.60
CA LEU A 30 -17.06 -11.85 -4.02
C LEU A 30 -16.68 -13.25 -4.46
N CYS A 31 -17.32 -13.73 -5.54
CA CYS A 31 -17.00 -15.03 -6.10
C CYS A 31 -15.52 -15.06 -6.55
N PRO A 32 -14.74 -16.07 -6.14
CA PRO A 32 -13.30 -16.14 -6.42
C PRO A 32 -12.98 -16.37 -7.91
N GLY A 33 -13.97 -16.76 -8.72
CA GLY A 33 -13.86 -16.91 -10.16
C GLY A 33 -14.98 -17.76 -10.72
N ASP A 34 -14.98 -17.92 -12.05
CA ASP A 34 -15.89 -18.84 -12.72
C ASP A 34 -15.62 -20.27 -12.26
N GLN A 35 -16.63 -20.88 -11.63
CA GLN A 35 -16.66 -22.31 -11.37
C GLN A 35 -17.48 -22.99 -12.45
N ALA A 36 -17.08 -24.22 -12.82
CA ALA A 36 -17.82 -25.04 -13.78
C ALA A 36 -19.21 -25.38 -13.19
N GLY A 37 -20.20 -24.51 -13.43
CA GLY A 37 -21.57 -24.64 -12.92
C GLY A 37 -22.22 -23.32 -12.54
N GLN A 38 -21.47 -22.26 -12.27
CA GLN A 38 -22.02 -20.96 -11.88
C GLN A 38 -21.22 -19.82 -12.53
N PRO A 39 -21.63 -19.36 -13.73
CA PRO A 39 -20.97 -18.24 -14.38
C PRO A 39 -21.16 -16.99 -13.53
N CYS A 40 -20.06 -16.31 -13.20
CA CYS A 40 -20.11 -15.10 -12.40
C CYS A 40 -19.97 -13.90 -13.34
N PRO A 41 -21.06 -13.16 -13.64
CA PRO A 41 -20.92 -11.92 -14.38
C PRO A 41 -19.99 -10.98 -13.60
N ASP A 42 -19.01 -10.41 -14.30
CA ASP A 42 -18.03 -9.45 -13.77
C ASP A 42 -16.93 -10.00 -12.83
N ALA A 43 -16.54 -11.27 -12.96
CA ALA A 43 -15.41 -11.85 -12.21
C ALA A 43 -14.10 -11.04 -12.32
N THR A 44 -13.85 -10.41 -13.48
CA THR A 44 -12.68 -9.54 -13.71
C THR A 44 -12.76 -8.24 -12.91
N ALA A 45 -13.91 -7.57 -12.89
CA ALA A 45 -14.12 -6.33 -12.13
C ALA A 45 -13.95 -6.57 -10.62
N HIS A 46 -14.49 -7.68 -10.11
CA HIS A 46 -14.34 -8.05 -8.71
C HIS A 46 -12.88 -8.32 -8.31
N ARG A 47 -12.11 -8.99 -9.18
CA ARG A 47 -10.67 -9.19 -8.96
C ARG A 47 -9.88 -7.89 -8.93
N VAL A 48 -10.17 -6.96 -9.85
CA VAL A 48 -9.54 -5.63 -9.87
C VAL A 48 -9.89 -4.86 -8.60
N LEU A 49 -11.14 -4.93 -8.14
CA LEU A 49 -11.59 -4.27 -6.91
C LEU A 49 -10.85 -4.80 -5.67
N VAL A 50 -10.73 -6.12 -5.52
CA VAL A 50 -10.00 -6.75 -4.41
C VAL A 50 -8.52 -6.35 -4.43
N VAL A 51 -7.88 -6.33 -5.62
CA VAL A 51 -6.49 -5.90 -5.75
C VAL A 51 -6.32 -4.42 -5.42
N GLY A 52 -7.24 -3.55 -5.85
CA GLY A 52 -7.24 -2.13 -5.49
C GLY A 52 -7.38 -1.93 -3.99
N LEU A 53 -8.30 -2.64 -3.34
CA LEU A 53 -8.47 -2.65 -1.88
C LEU A 53 -7.21 -3.16 -1.16
N ALA A 54 -6.55 -4.20 -1.69
CA ALA A 54 -5.33 -4.73 -1.11
C ALA A 54 -4.18 -3.72 -1.17
N ALA A 55 -3.96 -3.12 -2.34
CA ALA A 55 -2.93 -2.12 -2.55
C ALA A 55 -3.14 -0.88 -1.67
N THR A 56 -4.37 -0.37 -1.62
CA THR A 56 -4.74 0.78 -0.78
C THR A 56 -4.64 0.45 0.71
N GLY A 57 -5.09 -0.73 1.13
CA GLY A 57 -4.94 -1.21 2.50
C GLY A 57 -3.49 -1.28 2.94
N VAL A 58 -2.60 -1.82 2.10
CA VAL A 58 -1.15 -1.86 2.38
C VAL A 58 -0.56 -0.45 2.44
N ALA A 59 -0.91 0.43 1.49
CA ALA A 59 -0.45 1.82 1.51
C ALA A 59 -0.84 2.53 2.83
N LEU A 60 -2.09 2.40 3.24
CA LEU A 60 -2.62 2.99 4.48
C LEU A 60 -1.97 2.40 5.74
N LEU A 61 -1.66 1.09 5.74
CA LEU A 61 -0.97 0.42 6.84
C LEU A 61 0.49 0.86 6.95
N VAL A 62 1.21 0.99 5.82
CA VAL A 62 2.64 1.31 5.83
C VAL A 62 2.90 2.74 6.30
N ALA A 63 1.99 3.68 6.04
CA ALA A 63 2.16 5.10 6.41
C ALA A 63 2.46 5.35 7.90
N PRO A 64 1.65 4.87 8.87
CA PRO A 64 1.93 5.06 10.29
C PRO A 64 3.21 4.35 10.75
N PHE A 65 3.53 3.16 10.22
CA PHE A 65 4.76 2.46 10.57
C PHE A 65 6.01 3.13 9.99
N ALA A 66 5.94 3.66 8.77
CA ALA A 66 7.03 4.42 8.16
C ALA A 66 7.33 5.70 8.97
N PHE A 67 6.30 6.38 9.46
CA PHE A 67 6.46 7.53 10.35
C PHE A 67 7.08 7.13 11.70
N LEU A 68 6.64 6.03 12.29
CA LEU A 68 7.20 5.52 13.54
C LEU A 68 8.66 5.10 13.38
N ALA A 69 9.01 4.46 12.26
CA ALA A 69 10.38 4.06 11.93
C ALA A 69 11.31 5.29 11.83
N GLU A 70 10.85 6.38 11.22
CA GLU A 70 11.63 7.64 11.19
C GLU A 70 11.84 8.24 12.58
N TYR A 71 10.83 8.17 13.45
CA TYR A 71 10.94 8.62 14.83
C TYR A 71 11.97 7.80 15.62
N VAL A 72 11.92 6.48 15.52
CA VAL A 72 12.87 5.57 16.18
C VAL A 72 14.29 5.75 15.65
N ALA A 73 14.46 5.84 14.32
CA ALA A 73 15.76 5.96 13.69
C ALA A 73 16.47 7.29 13.98
N ARG A 74 15.73 8.41 14.02
CA ARG A 74 16.34 9.75 14.20
C ARG A 74 16.33 10.25 15.64
N ARG A 75 15.63 9.59 16.57
CA ARG A 75 15.51 9.92 18.02
C ARG A 75 15.25 11.41 18.34
N ARG A 76 14.72 12.19 17.40
CA ARG A 76 14.43 13.63 17.54
C ARG A 76 12.97 13.92 17.23
N ILE A 77 12.41 14.92 17.92
CA ILE A 77 11.04 15.40 17.70
C ILE A 77 10.91 15.87 16.26
N VAL A 78 10.06 15.17 15.52
CA VAL A 78 9.92 15.24 14.07
C VAL A 78 9.38 16.60 13.63
N TYR A 79 10.19 17.37 12.92
CA TYR A 79 9.84 18.65 12.28
C TYR A 79 9.16 18.44 10.91
N ARG A 80 8.44 19.48 10.45
CA ARG A 80 7.82 19.64 9.11
C ARG A 80 8.66 18.95 8.02
N GLY A 81 8.21 17.81 7.48
CA GLY A 81 8.90 17.09 6.40
C GLY A 81 8.97 15.57 6.53
N ALA A 82 8.71 15.00 7.70
CA ALA A 82 8.61 13.53 7.83
C ALA A 82 7.31 12.96 7.23
N TRP A 83 6.19 13.68 7.39
CA TRP A 83 4.91 13.29 6.82
C TRP A 83 4.92 13.06 5.30
N PRO A 84 5.45 13.98 4.47
CA PRO A 84 5.54 13.73 3.03
C PRO A 84 6.47 12.55 2.70
N ARG A 85 7.53 12.31 3.47
CA ARG A 85 8.42 11.14 3.28
C ARG A 85 7.73 9.81 3.64
N ALA A 86 7.01 9.77 4.75
CA ALA A 86 6.20 8.62 5.15
C ALA A 86 5.07 8.33 4.15
N ALA A 87 4.37 9.38 3.68
CA ALA A 87 3.33 9.25 2.66
C ALA A 87 3.89 8.73 1.32
N ARG A 88 5.08 9.19 0.93
CA ARG A 88 5.77 8.70 -0.27
C ARG A 88 6.11 7.20 -0.15
N ARG A 89 6.65 6.77 0.99
CA ARG A 89 6.95 5.35 1.26
C ARG A 89 5.69 4.48 1.22
N ALA A 90 4.61 4.96 1.83
CA ALA A 90 3.30 4.33 1.76
C ALA A 90 2.79 4.20 0.31
N ALA A 91 2.93 5.25 -0.50
CA ALA A 91 2.54 5.23 -1.90
C ALA A 91 3.37 4.23 -2.72
N ILE A 92 4.69 4.19 -2.52
CA ILE A 92 5.58 3.22 -3.17
C ILE A 92 5.18 1.79 -2.79
N ALA A 93 4.95 1.51 -1.50
CA ALA A 93 4.53 0.19 -1.05
C ALA A 93 3.19 -0.23 -1.66
N GLY A 94 2.22 0.69 -1.72
CA GLY A 94 0.94 0.46 -2.39
C GLY A 94 1.11 0.17 -3.88
N ALA A 95 1.96 0.92 -4.58
CA ALA A 95 2.23 0.72 -6.00
C ALA A 95 2.94 -0.63 -6.28
N VAL A 96 3.87 -1.05 -5.42
CA VAL A 96 4.50 -2.38 -5.49
C VAL A 96 3.44 -3.47 -5.32
N MET A 97 2.56 -3.36 -4.32
CA MET A 97 1.50 -4.34 -4.13
C MET A 97 0.52 -4.38 -5.30
N ALA A 98 0.09 -3.22 -5.81
CA ALA A 98 -0.80 -3.13 -6.97
C ALA A 98 -0.20 -3.79 -8.21
N SER A 99 1.09 -3.52 -8.49
CA SER A 99 1.78 -4.08 -9.65
C SER A 99 1.98 -5.59 -9.53
N LEU A 100 2.45 -6.10 -8.37
CA LEU A 100 2.61 -7.54 -8.15
C LEU A 100 1.27 -8.28 -8.24
N ALA A 101 0.22 -7.72 -7.64
CA ALA A 101 -1.10 -8.32 -7.69
C ALA A 101 -1.72 -8.27 -9.11
N GLY A 102 -1.55 -7.16 -9.84
CA GLY A 102 -1.97 -7.05 -11.24
C GLY A 102 -1.25 -8.06 -12.14
N LEU A 103 0.07 -8.19 -11.99
CA LEU A 103 0.87 -9.20 -12.70
C LEU A 103 0.43 -10.63 -12.35
N ARG A 104 0.05 -10.87 -11.10
CA ARG A 104 -0.46 -12.18 -10.66
C ARG A 104 -1.78 -12.52 -11.32
N LEU A 105 -2.68 -11.54 -11.44
CA LEU A 105 -3.97 -11.69 -12.13
C LEU A 105 -3.79 -11.95 -13.62
N GLY A 106 -2.83 -11.28 -14.27
CA GLY A 106 -2.50 -11.49 -15.68
C GLY A 106 -1.69 -12.77 -15.97
N GLY A 107 -1.36 -13.57 -14.95
CA GLY A 107 -0.54 -14.79 -15.12
C GLY A 107 0.93 -14.51 -15.49
N ALA A 108 1.37 -13.25 -15.45
CA ALA A 108 2.71 -12.82 -15.86
C ALA A 108 3.69 -12.70 -14.68
N LEU A 109 3.24 -12.97 -13.44
CA LEU A 109 4.09 -12.87 -12.26
C LEU A 109 5.09 -14.02 -12.21
N THR A 110 6.35 -13.71 -12.51
CA THR A 110 7.50 -14.59 -12.26
C THR A 110 8.37 -14.01 -11.14
N VAL A 111 9.20 -14.85 -10.52
CA VAL A 111 10.16 -14.42 -9.48
C VAL A 111 11.06 -13.30 -10.01
N ALA A 112 11.53 -13.41 -11.25
CA ALA A 112 12.38 -12.40 -11.89
C ALA A 112 11.66 -11.04 -12.03
N VAL A 113 10.39 -11.05 -12.47
CA VAL A 113 9.58 -9.83 -12.59
C VAL A 113 9.32 -9.22 -11.21
N ALA A 114 9.05 -10.03 -10.19
CA ALA A 114 8.85 -9.53 -8.83
C ALA A 114 10.11 -8.83 -8.29
N LEU A 115 11.29 -9.44 -8.47
CA LEU A 115 12.57 -8.83 -8.09
C LEU A 115 12.83 -7.53 -8.87
N PHE A 116 12.50 -7.50 -10.16
CA PHE A 116 12.62 -6.29 -10.98
C PHE A 116 11.74 -5.15 -10.45
N VAL A 117 10.48 -5.42 -10.12
CA VAL A 117 9.56 -4.42 -9.54
C VAL A 117 10.09 -3.89 -8.20
N LEU A 118 10.59 -4.78 -7.32
CA LEU A 118 11.19 -4.38 -6.05
C LEU A 118 12.45 -3.53 -6.23
N PHE A 119 13.30 -3.90 -7.19
CA PHE A 119 14.49 -3.12 -7.54
C PHE A 119 14.10 -1.72 -8.01
N LEU A 120 13.11 -1.62 -8.91
CA LEU A 120 12.64 -0.35 -9.45
C LEU A 120 12.04 0.54 -8.36
N ALA A 121 11.28 -0.03 -7.43
CA ALA A 121 10.79 0.67 -6.25
C ALA A 121 11.93 1.21 -5.37
N GLY A 122 12.99 0.43 -5.15
CA GLY A 122 14.19 0.86 -4.44
C GLY A 122 14.92 2.00 -5.15
N VAL A 123 15.05 1.93 -6.48
CA VAL A 123 15.63 3.00 -7.31
C VAL A 123 14.80 4.28 -7.20
N VAL A 124 13.47 4.19 -7.27
CA VAL A 124 12.56 5.34 -7.10
C VAL A 124 12.73 5.96 -5.72
N GLU A 125 12.78 5.15 -4.67
CA GLU A 125 13.00 5.66 -3.30
C GLU A 125 14.37 6.35 -3.20
N TRP A 126 15.42 5.75 -3.75
CA TRP A 126 16.77 6.31 -3.74
C TRP A 126 16.85 7.66 -4.45
N PHE A 127 16.27 7.79 -5.65
CA PHE A 127 16.20 9.06 -6.37
C PHE A 127 15.39 10.10 -5.62
N ALA A 128 14.27 9.70 -5.01
CA ALA A 128 13.42 10.60 -4.24
C ALA A 128 14.16 11.16 -3.01
N VAL A 129 14.96 10.34 -2.33
CA VAL A 129 15.82 10.79 -1.22
C VAL A 129 16.90 11.76 -1.74
N ARG A 130 17.55 11.47 -2.87
CA ARG A 130 18.66 12.29 -3.37
C ARG A 130 18.24 13.64 -3.98
N ARG A 131 17.08 13.73 -4.63
CA ARG A 131 16.63 14.97 -5.29
C ARG A 131 15.75 15.86 -4.42
N LEU A 132 14.95 15.29 -3.52
CA LEU A 132 13.95 16.05 -2.75
C LEU A 132 14.42 16.40 -1.32
N ASP A 133 15.40 15.66 -0.78
CA ASP A 133 15.94 15.91 0.56
C ASP A 133 17.33 16.60 0.52
N ALA A 134 17.77 17.09 -0.65
CA ALA A 134 18.98 17.91 -0.76
C ALA A 134 18.69 19.34 -0.23
N PRO A 135 19.57 19.91 0.61
CA PRO A 135 19.38 21.22 1.23
C PRO A 135 19.43 22.38 0.23
#